data_AF-A0A7C0UMN1-F1
#
_entry.id   AF-A0A7C0UMN1-F1
#
_cell.length_a   1.000
_cell.length_b   1.000
_cell.length_c   1.000
_cell.angle_alpha   90.00
_cell.angle_beta   90.00
_cell.angle_gamma   90.00
#
_symmetry.space_group_name_H-M   'P 1'
#
loop_
_entity.id
_entity.type
_entity.pdbx_description
1 polymer ?
#
loop_
_entity_poly.entity_id
_entity_poly.type
_entity_poly.pdbx_seq_one_letter_code
_entity_poly.pdbx_strand_id
1 'polypeptide(L)'
;MTDVSTDTKFIALHKHYNDTFANIKESISLRDKLTALILLVLAFVALYTFWPADAITTFSQISAQKLGLSVSVNGSFLGSIIWFALLVTIVRYTQVVVYIERQYTYIHRLEKELHSKFDDGITFTREGKSYLKKYPKFSDWIWILYMVIFPSLLAVVVLVKIISEWMNSFSAVSVFLILNTIIALCILVSIVLYTLFMHYQK
;
A
#
# COMPACT_ATOMS: atom_id res chain seq x y z
N MET A 1 -5.72 35.87 -29.53
CA MET A 1 -5.91 34.52 -28.96
C MET A 1 -7.13 33.93 -29.65
N THR A 2 -6.94 32.91 -30.49
CA THR A 2 -8.04 32.18 -31.11
C THR A 2 -8.79 31.42 -30.00
N ASP A 3 -10.07 31.72 -29.83
CA ASP A 3 -10.90 31.02 -28.85
C ASP A 3 -11.01 29.55 -29.28
N VAL A 4 -10.57 28.64 -28.42
CA VAL A 4 -10.58 27.21 -28.69
C VAL A 4 -12.03 26.75 -28.76
N SER A 5 -12.42 26.09 -29.85
CA SER A 5 -13.81 25.65 -30.06
C SER A 5 -14.30 24.74 -28.93
N THR A 6 -15.59 24.82 -28.62
CA THR A 6 -16.24 24.02 -27.57
C THR A 6 -16.01 22.52 -27.78
N ASP A 7 -16.05 22.06 -29.03
CA ASP A 7 -15.80 20.65 -29.39
C ASP A 7 -14.36 20.23 -29.08
N THR A 8 -13.38 21.11 -29.30
CA THR A 8 -11.98 20.83 -28.99
C THR A 8 -11.77 20.71 -27.48
N LYS A 9 -12.38 21.62 -26.69
CA LYS A 9 -12.37 21.56 -25.22
C LYS A 9 -13.01 20.26 -24.73
N PHE A 10 -14.11 19.84 -25.35
CA PHE A 10 -14.81 18.59 -25.01
C PHE A 10 -13.98 17.34 -25.31
N ILE A 11 -13.39 17.24 -26.51
CA ILE A 11 -12.52 16.12 -26.91
C ILE A 11 -11.32 16.01 -25.96
N ALA A 12 -10.70 17.14 -25.61
CA ALA A 12 -9.58 17.16 -24.67
C ALA A 12 -9.99 16.65 -23.28
N LEU A 13 -11.16 17.08 -22.78
CA LEU A 13 -11.68 16.64 -21.48
C LEU A 13 -11.99 15.14 -21.47
N HIS A 14 -12.63 14.64 -22.53
CA HIS A 14 -12.95 13.21 -22.67
C HIS A 14 -11.68 12.35 -22.77
N LYS A 15 -10.67 12.80 -23.53
CA LYS A 15 -9.37 12.14 -23.59
C LYS A 15 -8.71 12.08 -22.22
N HIS A 16 -8.68 13.20 -21.52
CA HIS A 16 -8.09 13.30 -20.18
C HIS A 16 -8.78 12.39 -19.15
N TYR A 17 -10.11 12.27 -19.24
CA TYR A 17 -10.88 11.32 -18.44
C TYR A 17 -10.47 9.86 -18.70
N ASN A 18 -10.33 9.46 -19.97
CA ASN A 18 -9.90 8.10 -20.32
C ASN A 18 -8.47 7.81 -19.87
N ASP A 19 -7.55 8.75 -20.04
CA ASP A 19 -6.15 8.63 -19.61
C ASP A 19 -6.07 8.50 -18.08
N THR A 20 -6.84 9.32 -17.35
CA THR A 20 -6.96 9.24 -15.88
C THR A 20 -7.49 7.88 -15.44
N PHE A 21 -8.54 7.37 -16.10
CA PHE A 21 -9.09 6.05 -15.79
C PHE A 21 -8.07 4.92 -16.01
N ALA A 22 -7.28 4.99 -17.09
CA ALA A 22 -6.22 4.02 -17.35
C ALA A 22 -5.16 4.02 -16.22
N ASN A 23 -4.74 5.20 -15.78
CA ASN A 23 -3.79 5.37 -14.67
C ASN A 23 -4.33 4.81 -13.34
N ILE A 24 -5.62 5.00 -13.07
CA ILE A 24 -6.28 4.41 -11.89
C ILE A 24 -6.20 2.89 -11.95
N LYS A 25 -6.57 2.28 -13.09
CA LYS A 25 -6.54 0.82 -13.26
C LYS A 25 -5.13 0.24 -13.06
N GLU A 26 -4.11 0.91 -13.59
CA GLU A 26 -2.71 0.50 -13.37
C GLU A 26 -2.33 0.58 -11.90
N SER A 27 -2.72 1.66 -11.22
CA SER A 27 -2.45 1.85 -9.79
C SER A 27 -3.14 0.80 -8.93
N ILE A 28 -4.37 0.41 -9.25
CA ILE A 28 -5.08 -0.71 -8.60
C ILE A 28 -4.30 -2.01 -8.77
N SER A 29 -3.83 -2.32 -10.00
CA SER A 29 -3.02 -3.51 -10.23
C SER A 29 -1.72 -3.50 -9.42
N LEU A 30 -1.07 -2.34 -9.30
CA LEU A 30 0.13 -2.17 -8.49
C LEU A 30 -0.18 -2.39 -6.99
N ARG A 31 -1.28 -1.85 -6.47
CA ARG A 31 -1.73 -2.08 -5.10
C ARG A 31 -1.94 -3.57 -4.81
N ASP A 32 -2.55 -4.30 -5.73
CA ASP A 32 -2.82 -5.74 -5.53
C ASP A 32 -1.51 -6.55 -5.51
N LYS A 33 -0.56 -6.23 -6.40
CA LYS A 33 0.80 -6.81 -6.37
C LYS A 33 1.53 -6.50 -5.07
N LEU A 34 1.45 -5.26 -4.59
CA LEU A 34 2.04 -4.85 -3.32
C LEU A 34 1.40 -5.54 -2.13
N THR A 35 0.08 -5.78 -2.17
CA THR A 35 -0.64 -6.54 -1.12
C THR A 35 -0.10 -7.97 -1.05
N ALA A 36 0.04 -8.64 -2.20
CA ALA A 36 0.64 -9.97 -2.25
C ALA A 36 2.09 -9.99 -1.74
N LEU A 37 2.88 -8.97 -2.10
CA LEU A 37 4.25 -8.82 -1.62
C LEU A 37 4.30 -8.60 -0.10
N ILE A 38 3.42 -7.78 0.47
CA ILE A 38 3.31 -7.59 1.92
C ILE A 38 2.98 -8.93 2.59
N LEU A 39 2.02 -9.70 2.09
CA LEU A 39 1.69 -11.01 2.66
C LEU A 39 2.90 -11.96 2.66
N LEU A 40 3.68 -11.96 1.58
CA LEU A 40 4.92 -12.74 1.50
C LEU A 40 5.94 -12.27 2.53
N VAL A 41 6.16 -10.96 2.67
CA VAL A 41 7.06 -10.39 3.68
C VAL A 41 6.58 -10.72 5.10
N LEU A 42 5.27 -10.65 5.37
CA LEU A 42 4.69 -11.00 6.67
C LEU A 42 4.86 -12.49 6.99
N ALA A 43 4.71 -13.37 6.00
CA ALA A 43 5.01 -14.80 6.18
C ALA A 43 6.48 -15.01 6.58
N PHE A 44 7.39 -14.26 5.96
CA PHE A 44 8.81 -14.33 6.30
C PHE A 44 9.15 -13.69 7.66
N VAL A 45 8.45 -12.60 8.04
CA VAL A 45 8.49 -12.02 9.38
C VAL A 45 8.08 -13.06 10.43
N ALA A 46 6.96 -13.76 10.20
CA ALA A 46 6.48 -14.80 11.11
C ALA A 46 7.48 -15.95 11.19
N LEU A 47 7.99 -16.44 10.06
CA LEU A 47 9.01 -17.50 10.01
C LEU A 47 10.25 -17.10 10.84
N TYR A 48 10.79 -15.90 10.63
CA TYR A 48 11.96 -15.43 11.38
C TYR A 48 11.68 -15.21 12.86
N THR A 49 10.47 -14.78 13.22
CA THR A 49 10.10 -14.48 14.61
C THR A 49 9.89 -15.76 15.43
N PHE A 50 9.24 -16.78 14.86
CA PHE A 50 8.90 -18.01 15.56
C PHE A 50 9.91 -19.15 15.34
N TRP A 51 10.56 -19.20 14.16
CA TRP A 51 11.55 -20.21 13.78
C TRP A 51 12.81 -19.58 13.17
N PRO A 52 13.59 -18.82 13.97
CA PRO A 52 14.73 -18.04 13.47
C PRO A 52 15.82 -18.90 12.80
N ALA A 53 16.08 -20.12 13.31
CA ALA A 53 17.08 -21.03 12.74
C ALA A 53 16.69 -21.48 11.31
N ASP A 54 15.43 -21.84 11.11
CA ASP A 54 14.91 -22.25 9.81
C ASP A 54 14.87 -21.07 8.82
N ALA A 55 14.52 -19.87 9.31
CA ALA A 55 14.55 -18.65 8.51
C ALA A 55 15.96 -18.32 8.01
N ILE A 56 16.96 -18.37 8.89
CA ILE A 56 18.37 -18.10 8.54
C ILE A 56 18.89 -19.14 7.55
N THR A 57 18.57 -20.42 7.78
CA THR A 57 18.97 -21.52 6.88
C THR A 57 18.35 -21.36 5.50
N THR A 58 17.04 -21.11 5.44
CA THR A 58 16.30 -20.89 4.19
C THR A 58 16.87 -19.70 3.41
N PHE A 59 17.12 -18.58 4.09
CA PHE A 59 17.69 -17.39 3.47
C PHE A 59 19.10 -17.64 2.93
N SER A 60 19.94 -18.36 3.69
CA SER A 60 21.31 -18.69 3.29
C SER A 60 21.32 -19.62 2.06
N GLN A 61 20.42 -20.61 2.00
CA GLN A 61 20.28 -21.51 0.86
C GLN A 61 19.82 -20.76 -0.40
N ILE A 62 18.82 -19.89 -0.28
CA ILE A 62 18.34 -19.05 -1.40
C ILE A 62 19.46 -18.15 -1.90
N SER A 63 20.21 -17.52 -0.98
CA SER A 63 21.31 -16.61 -1.32
C SER A 63 22.45 -17.33 -2.05
N ALA A 64 22.83 -18.53 -1.58
CA ALA A 64 23.83 -19.35 -2.23
C ALA A 64 23.37 -19.79 -3.64
N GLN A 65 22.13 -20.26 -3.80
CA GLN A 65 21.62 -20.77 -5.07
C GLN A 65 21.38 -19.67 -6.11
N LYS A 66 20.87 -18.50 -5.69
CA LYS A 66 20.44 -17.43 -6.61
C LYS A 66 21.50 -16.34 -6.81
N LEU A 67 22.32 -16.06 -5.80
CA LEU A 67 23.27 -14.95 -5.82
C LEU A 67 24.74 -15.43 -5.79
N GLY A 68 24.98 -16.73 -5.59
CA GLY A 68 26.35 -17.26 -5.44
C GLY A 68 27.05 -16.77 -4.17
N LEU A 69 26.30 -16.22 -3.21
CA LEU A 69 26.83 -15.67 -1.96
C LEU A 69 26.89 -16.77 -0.90
N SER A 70 28.08 -17.33 -0.66
CA SER A 70 28.33 -18.32 0.40
C SER A 70 28.68 -17.64 1.74
N VAL A 71 27.86 -16.67 2.16
CA VAL A 71 28.09 -15.91 3.40
C VAL A 71 27.31 -16.54 4.55
N SER A 72 27.95 -16.73 5.70
CA SER A 72 27.24 -17.07 6.94
C SER A 72 26.41 -15.87 7.39
N VAL A 73 25.12 -15.89 7.09
CA VAL A 73 24.23 -14.75 7.37
C VAL A 73 24.03 -14.61 8.88
N ASN A 74 24.45 -13.48 9.44
CA ASN A 74 24.20 -13.14 10.83
C ASN A 74 22.69 -12.93 11.04
N GLY A 75 22.13 -13.54 12.09
CA GLY A 75 20.70 -13.44 12.40
C GLY A 75 20.21 -12.00 12.54
N SER A 76 20.97 -11.14 13.23
CA SER A 76 20.61 -9.72 13.42
C SER A 76 20.61 -8.95 12.10
N PHE A 77 21.55 -9.26 11.19
CA PHE A 77 21.59 -8.68 9.85
C PHE A 77 20.36 -9.08 9.03
N LEU A 78 19.97 -10.36 9.05
CA LEU A 78 18.74 -10.82 8.41
C LEU A 78 17.51 -10.14 9.00
N GLY A 79 17.47 -9.98 10.33
CA GLY A 79 16.41 -9.26 11.02
C GLY A 79 16.24 -7.83 10.50
N SER A 80 17.33 -7.09 10.31
CA SER A 80 17.29 -5.74 9.73
C SER A 80 16.86 -5.73 8.27
N ILE A 81 17.27 -6.69 7.45
CA ILE A 81 16.77 -6.83 6.06
C ILE A 81 15.25 -6.98 6.05
N ILE A 82 14.71 -7.82 6.94
CA ILE A 82 13.27 -8.03 7.06
C ILE A 82 12.55 -6.73 7.44
N TRP A 83 13.11 -5.95 8.38
CA TRP A 83 12.58 -4.64 8.74
C TRP A 83 12.57 -3.66 7.56
N PHE A 84 13.64 -3.60 6.78
CA PHE A 84 13.69 -2.76 5.58
C PHE A 84 12.68 -3.21 4.52
N ALA A 85 12.56 -4.52 4.27
CA ALA A 85 11.56 -5.05 3.35
C ALA A 85 10.14 -4.68 3.79
N LEU A 86 9.85 -4.77 5.10
CA LEU A 86 8.57 -4.39 5.67
C LEU A 86 8.30 -2.88 5.50
N LEU A 87 9.29 -2.02 5.78
CA LEU A 87 9.17 -0.57 5.61
C LEU A 87 8.87 -0.20 4.16
N VAL A 88 9.69 -0.66 3.23
CA VAL A 88 9.56 -0.31 1.80
C VAL A 88 8.22 -0.75 1.25
N THR A 89 7.79 -1.96 1.58
CA THR A 89 6.51 -2.50 1.09
C THR A 89 5.31 -1.76 1.67
N ILE A 90 5.30 -1.48 2.99
CA ILE A 90 4.21 -0.74 3.63
C ILE A 90 4.15 0.71 3.12
N VAL A 91 5.28 1.42 3.09
CA VAL A 91 5.31 2.81 2.60
C VAL A 91 4.87 2.88 1.14
N ARG A 92 5.34 1.96 0.30
CA ARG A 92 4.94 1.94 -1.10
C ARG A 92 3.45 1.63 -1.28
N TYR A 93 2.92 0.69 -0.49
CA TYR A 93 1.51 0.36 -0.49
C TYR A 93 0.64 1.56 -0.09
N THR A 94 0.95 2.23 1.02
CA THR A 94 0.17 3.37 1.50
C THR A 94 0.21 4.52 0.49
N GLN A 95 1.37 4.81 -0.12
CA GLN A 95 1.48 5.80 -1.21
C GLN A 95 0.55 5.50 -2.38
N VAL A 96 0.48 4.24 -2.83
CA VAL A 96 -0.36 3.85 -3.97
C VAL A 96 -1.85 3.96 -3.60
N VAL A 97 -2.25 3.55 -2.41
CA VAL A 97 -3.65 3.68 -1.97
C VAL A 97 -4.05 5.15 -1.89
N VAL A 98 -3.24 5.98 -1.24
CA VAL A 98 -3.49 7.44 -1.16
C VAL A 98 -3.57 8.06 -2.56
N TYR A 99 -2.74 7.63 -3.49
CA TYR A 99 -2.78 8.09 -4.88
C TYR A 99 -4.11 7.72 -5.56
N ILE A 100 -4.56 6.47 -5.43
CA ILE A 100 -5.83 5.99 -6.00
C ILE A 100 -7.01 6.84 -5.49
N GLU A 101 -7.10 7.07 -4.18
CA GLU A 101 -8.19 7.87 -3.59
C GLU A 101 -8.24 9.31 -4.13
N ARG A 102 -7.07 9.94 -4.30
CA ARG A 102 -6.97 11.26 -4.93
C ARG A 102 -7.46 11.25 -6.38
N GLN A 103 -7.15 10.18 -7.12
CA GLN A 103 -7.61 10.03 -8.50
C GLN A 103 -9.13 9.82 -8.58
N TYR A 104 -9.75 9.11 -7.63
CA TYR A 104 -11.22 8.98 -7.58
C TYR A 104 -11.92 10.32 -7.32
N THR A 105 -11.41 11.14 -6.39
CA THR A 105 -11.94 12.49 -6.20
C THR A 105 -11.85 13.31 -7.49
N TYR A 106 -10.74 13.18 -8.21
CA TYR A 106 -10.52 13.86 -9.48
C TYR A 106 -11.43 13.36 -10.61
N ILE A 107 -11.62 12.04 -10.73
CA ILE A 107 -12.47 11.46 -11.79
C ILE A 107 -13.94 11.85 -11.60
N HIS A 108 -14.44 11.93 -10.36
CA HIS A 108 -15.80 12.41 -10.09
C HIS A 108 -16.00 13.87 -10.51
N ARG A 109 -14.96 14.71 -10.35
CA ARG A 109 -14.99 16.09 -10.86
C ARG A 109 -15.06 16.12 -12.38
N LEU A 110 -14.25 15.30 -13.06
CA LEU A 110 -14.29 15.19 -14.53
C LEU A 110 -15.64 14.67 -15.03
N GLU A 111 -16.22 13.64 -14.38
CA GLU A 111 -17.56 13.13 -14.72
C GLU A 111 -18.62 14.23 -14.59
N LYS A 112 -18.56 15.05 -13.53
CA LYS A 112 -19.48 16.18 -13.34
C LYS A 112 -19.33 17.25 -14.43
N GLU A 113 -18.10 17.59 -14.81
CA GLU A 113 -17.84 18.53 -15.90
C GLU A 113 -18.34 18.00 -17.25
N LEU A 114 -18.07 16.72 -17.55
CA LEU A 114 -18.56 16.05 -18.76
C LEU A 114 -20.09 15.98 -18.80
N HIS A 115 -20.74 15.65 -17.67
CA HIS A 115 -22.21 15.62 -17.58
C HIS A 115 -22.85 16.97 -17.88
N SER A 116 -22.26 18.07 -17.44
CA SER A 116 -22.82 19.40 -17.68
C SER A 116 -22.83 19.82 -19.16
N LYS A 117 -22.23 19.02 -20.05
CA LYS A 117 -22.19 19.23 -21.50
C LYS A 117 -23.22 18.41 -22.28
N PHE A 118 -24.01 17.56 -21.61
CA PHE A 118 -25.09 16.78 -22.24
C PHE A 118 -26.45 17.20 -21.68
N ASP A 119 -27.40 17.47 -22.56
CA ASP A 119 -28.78 17.81 -22.19
C ASP A 119 -29.57 16.57 -21.72
N ASP A 120 -29.20 15.38 -22.21
CA ASP A 120 -29.86 14.11 -21.92
C ASP A 120 -29.12 13.25 -20.88
N GLY A 121 -29.31 13.57 -19.61
CA GLY A 121 -29.12 12.61 -18.51
C GLY A 121 -27.69 12.10 -18.24
N ILE A 122 -27.63 10.99 -17.49
CA ILE A 122 -26.43 10.46 -16.85
C ILE A 122 -25.61 9.62 -17.86
N THR A 123 -24.71 10.25 -18.62
CA THR A 123 -23.94 9.55 -19.68
C THR A 123 -22.60 8.94 -19.21
N PHE A 124 -21.89 9.59 -18.27
CA PHE A 124 -20.56 9.15 -17.81
C PHE A 124 -20.58 8.68 -16.34
N THR A 125 -20.83 7.40 -16.08
CA THR A 125 -20.92 6.89 -14.68
C THR A 125 -20.14 5.61 -14.42
N ARG A 126 -19.01 5.42 -15.12
CA ARG A 126 -18.20 4.20 -14.94
C ARG A 126 -17.74 4.01 -13.49
N GLU A 127 -17.29 5.08 -12.84
CA GLU A 127 -16.78 5.03 -11.45
C GLU A 127 -17.69 5.79 -10.47
N GLY A 128 -18.47 6.79 -10.93
CA GLY A 128 -19.40 7.54 -10.08
C GLY A 128 -20.68 6.82 -9.71
N LYS A 129 -21.83 7.42 -10.08
CA LYS A 129 -23.16 7.02 -9.60
C LYS A 129 -23.55 5.57 -9.92
N SER A 130 -22.94 4.91 -10.92
CA SER A 130 -23.27 3.52 -11.27
C SER A 130 -22.60 2.51 -10.34
N TYR A 131 -21.34 2.75 -9.94
CA TYR A 131 -20.60 1.91 -8.99
C TYR A 131 -21.29 1.91 -7.60
N LEU A 132 -21.80 3.07 -7.17
CA LEU A 132 -22.49 3.25 -5.88
C LEU A 132 -23.95 2.72 -5.85
N LYS A 133 -24.56 2.40 -7.00
CA LYS A 133 -26.02 2.16 -7.07
C LYS A 133 -26.47 0.75 -6.66
N LYS A 134 -25.58 -0.26 -6.67
CA LYS A 134 -25.98 -1.68 -6.50
C LYS A 134 -25.13 -2.54 -5.56
N TYR A 135 -24.10 -2.01 -4.88
CA TYR A 135 -23.22 -2.81 -4.02
C TYR A 135 -22.76 -2.14 -2.69
N PRO A 136 -23.66 -1.57 -1.86
CA PRO A 136 -23.25 -0.90 -0.64
C PRO A 136 -22.62 -1.86 0.38
N LYS A 137 -23.29 -2.94 0.78
CA LYS A 137 -22.84 -3.77 1.92
C LYS A 137 -21.48 -4.46 1.71
N PHE A 138 -21.23 -4.99 0.51
CA PHE A 138 -19.93 -5.63 0.23
C PHE A 138 -18.82 -4.59 0.08
N SER A 139 -19.11 -3.46 -0.57
CA SER A 139 -18.16 -2.34 -0.66
C SER A 139 -17.83 -1.76 0.72
N ASP A 140 -18.82 -1.64 1.61
CA ASP A 140 -18.64 -1.20 3.00
C ASP A 140 -17.75 -2.18 3.78
N TRP A 141 -17.98 -3.49 3.63
CA TRP A 141 -17.13 -4.51 4.22
C TRP A 141 -15.68 -4.44 3.73
N ILE A 142 -15.51 -4.34 2.41
CA ILE A 142 -14.18 -4.21 1.78
C ILE A 142 -13.49 -2.92 2.24
N TRP A 143 -14.24 -1.82 2.36
CA TRP A 143 -13.73 -0.56 2.88
C TRP A 143 -13.24 -0.70 4.33
N ILE A 144 -14.01 -1.36 5.22
CA ILE A 144 -13.59 -1.64 6.60
C ILE A 144 -12.31 -2.49 6.61
N LEU A 145 -12.25 -3.52 5.76
CA LEU A 145 -11.09 -4.40 5.66
C LEU A 145 -9.82 -3.63 5.31
N TYR A 146 -9.85 -2.81 4.26
CA TYR A 146 -8.67 -2.08 3.80
C TYR A 146 -8.30 -0.89 4.68
N MET A 147 -9.29 -0.19 5.23
CA MET A 147 -9.06 1.06 5.93
C MET A 147 -8.76 0.87 7.42
N VAL A 148 -9.32 -0.18 8.04
CA VAL A 148 -9.21 -0.42 9.48
C VAL A 148 -8.47 -1.73 9.76
N ILE A 149 -9.00 -2.85 9.28
CA ILE A 149 -8.49 -4.17 9.68
C ILE A 149 -7.04 -4.38 9.21
N PHE A 150 -6.75 -4.10 7.94
CA PHE A 150 -5.43 -4.33 7.37
C PHE A 150 -4.33 -3.47 8.02
N PRO A 151 -4.49 -2.14 8.19
CA PRO A 151 -3.52 -1.31 8.92
C PRO A 151 -3.36 -1.71 10.39
N SER A 152 -4.46 -2.09 11.07
CA SER A 152 -4.39 -2.57 12.45
C SER A 152 -3.61 -3.87 12.57
N LEU A 153 -3.84 -4.83 11.67
CA LEU A 153 -3.07 -6.08 11.63
C LEU A 153 -1.58 -5.82 11.40
N LEU A 154 -1.23 -4.92 10.47
CA LEU A 154 0.15 -4.52 10.25
C LEU A 154 0.79 -3.89 11.49
N ALA A 155 0.07 -2.99 12.16
CA ALA A 155 0.54 -2.38 13.40
C ALA A 155 0.78 -3.42 14.50
N VAL A 156 -0.13 -4.38 14.66
CA VAL A 156 0.03 -5.49 15.62
C VAL A 156 1.28 -6.31 15.30
N VAL A 157 1.51 -6.69 14.04
CA VAL A 157 2.71 -7.46 13.66
C VAL A 157 3.99 -6.69 13.96
N VAL A 158 4.02 -5.39 13.62
CA VAL A 158 5.18 -4.52 13.90
C VAL A 158 5.44 -4.43 15.41
N LEU A 159 4.38 -4.23 16.21
CA LEU A 159 4.48 -4.14 17.67
C LEU A 159 4.95 -5.46 18.29
N VAL A 160 4.35 -6.58 17.92
CA VAL A 160 4.76 -7.91 18.41
C VAL A 160 6.23 -8.18 18.06
N LYS A 161 6.64 -7.90 16.82
CA LYS A 161 8.02 -8.10 16.38
C LYS A 161 9.00 -7.24 17.18
N ILE A 162 8.77 -5.93 17.29
CA ILE A 162 9.72 -5.05 18.00
C ILE A 162 9.76 -5.36 19.50
N ILE A 163 8.63 -5.68 20.13
CA ILE A 163 8.57 -6.11 21.54
C ILE A 163 9.39 -7.40 21.72
N SER A 164 9.24 -8.38 20.82
CA SER A 164 10.01 -9.63 20.89
C SER A 164 11.53 -9.39 20.78
N GLU A 165 11.97 -8.46 19.94
CA GLU A 165 13.40 -8.12 19.81
C GLU A 165 13.95 -7.44 21.06
N TRP A 166 13.19 -6.55 21.68
CA TRP A 166 13.56 -5.91 22.95
C TRP A 166 13.59 -6.90 24.12
N MET A 167 12.62 -7.81 24.20
CA MET A 167 12.61 -8.86 25.24
C MET A 167 13.83 -9.80 25.12
N ASN A 168 14.24 -10.11 23.90
CA ASN A 168 15.40 -10.99 23.64
C ASN A 168 16.76 -10.28 23.77
N SER A 169 16.79 -8.95 23.87
CA SER A 169 18.04 -8.14 23.87
C SER A 169 18.33 -7.48 25.23
N PHE A 170 17.79 -8.03 26.33
CA PHE A 170 17.84 -7.41 27.66
C PHE A 170 19.27 -7.19 28.21
N SER A 171 20.25 -7.97 27.74
CA SER A 171 21.63 -7.90 28.24
C SER A 171 22.49 -6.82 27.58
N ALA A 172 22.19 -6.41 26.34
CA ALA A 172 22.95 -5.38 25.64
C ALA A 172 22.16 -4.80 24.45
N VAL A 173 22.13 -3.47 24.34
CA VAL A 173 21.53 -2.78 23.20
C VAL A 173 22.50 -2.83 22.02
N SER A 174 22.13 -3.57 20.98
CA SER A 174 22.91 -3.65 19.73
C SER A 174 22.56 -2.53 18.75
N VAL A 175 23.49 -2.20 17.84
CA VAL A 175 23.24 -1.24 16.75
C VAL A 175 22.06 -1.68 15.87
N PHE A 176 21.91 -3.00 15.64
CA PHE A 176 20.79 -3.56 14.88
C PHE A 176 19.45 -3.32 15.58
N LEU A 177 19.37 -3.44 16.90
CA LEU A 177 18.14 -3.17 17.66
C LEU A 177 17.71 -1.70 17.54
N ILE A 178 18.68 -0.76 17.64
CA ILE A 178 18.41 0.67 17.47
C ILE A 178 17.87 0.95 16.06
N LEU A 179 18.54 0.41 15.04
CA LEU A 179 18.12 0.55 13.64
C LEU A 179 16.71 0.00 13.41
N ASN A 180 16.45 -1.21 13.89
CA ASN A 180 15.14 -1.87 13.78
C ASN A 180 14.05 -1.07 14.50
N THR A 181 14.36 -0.48 15.66
CA THR A 181 13.43 0.39 16.41
C THR A 181 13.08 1.65 15.62
N ILE A 182 14.07 2.31 14.99
CA ILE A 182 13.83 3.48 14.13
C ILE A 182 12.93 3.10 12.95
N ILE A 183 13.22 1.96 12.30
CA ILE A 183 12.40 1.47 11.18
C ILE A 183 10.97 1.15 11.63
N ALA A 184 10.80 0.49 12.78
CA ALA A 184 9.48 0.20 13.35
C ALA A 184 8.67 1.49 13.60
N LEU A 185 9.31 2.53 14.16
CA LEU A 185 8.68 3.84 14.35
C LEU A 185 8.26 4.47 13.02
N CYS A 186 9.11 4.42 11.98
CA CYS A 186 8.76 4.92 10.65
C CYS A 186 7.54 4.18 10.05
N ILE A 187 7.45 2.87 10.26
CA ILE A 187 6.30 2.06 9.82
C ILE A 187 5.03 2.48 10.56
N LEU A 188 5.09 2.60 11.89
CA LEU A 188 3.95 3.00 12.71
C LEU A 188 3.45 4.40 12.35
N VAL A 189 4.36 5.36 12.17
CA VAL A 189 4.02 6.70 11.68
C VAL A 189 3.35 6.64 10.32
N SER A 190 3.86 5.81 9.39
CA SER A 190 3.27 5.64 8.06
C SER A 190 1.84 5.07 8.12
N ILE A 191 1.59 4.12 9.04
CA ILE A 191 0.25 3.55 9.28
C ILE A 191 -0.70 4.60 9.86
N VAL A 192 -0.25 5.41 10.81
CA VAL A 192 -1.05 6.50 11.41
C VAL A 192 -1.39 7.56 10.36
N LEU A 193 -0.41 8.02 9.58
CA LEU A 193 -0.66 9.00 8.53
C LEU A 193 -1.63 8.47 7.46
N TYR A 194 -1.51 7.19 7.09
CA TYR A 194 -2.44 6.53 6.19
C TYR A 194 -3.87 6.52 6.74
N THR A 195 -4.06 6.05 7.98
CA THR A 195 -5.38 5.97 8.61
C THR A 195 -6.03 7.36 8.78
N LEU A 196 -5.24 8.38 9.17
CA LEU A 196 -5.71 9.77 9.21
C LEU A 196 -6.17 10.26 7.84
N PHE A 197 -5.35 10.07 6.80
CA PHE A 197 -5.70 10.50 5.44
C PHE A 197 -7.01 9.88 4.98
N MET A 198 -7.18 8.58 5.19
CA MET A 198 -8.40 7.88 4.79
C MET A 198 -9.63 8.37 5.58
N HIS A 199 -9.46 8.74 6.86
CA HIS A 199 -10.57 9.21 7.69
C HIS A 199 -11.08 10.58 7.26
N TYR A 200 -10.18 11.48 6.81
CA TYR A 200 -10.54 12.81 6.31
C TYR A 200 -11.06 12.83 4.86
N GLN A 201 -11.02 11.70 4.14
CA GLN A 201 -11.55 11.59 2.77
C GLN A 201 -13.04 11.19 2.72
N LYS A 202 -13.67 10.90 3.87
CA LYS A 202 -15.12 10.79 4.00
C LYS A 202 -15.77 12.17 4.09
#